data_AF-A0A9E4K659-F1
#
_entry.id   AF-A0A9E4K659-F1
#
_cell.length_a   1.000
_cell.length_b   1.000
_cell.length_c   1.000
_cell.angle_alpha   90.00
_cell.angle_beta   90.00
_cell.angle_gamma   90.00
#
_symmetry.space_group_name_H-M   'P 1'
#
loop_
_entity.id
_entity.type
_entity.pdbx_description
1 polymer ?
#
loop_
_entity_poly.entity_id
_entity_poly.type
_entity_poly.pdbx_seq_one_letter_code
_entity_poly.pdbx_strand_id
1 'polypeptide(L)'
;MSWLFCLLILVSLLLPLQSFAGNQSELFSEPGYRIANYRRPLPDQPPAGERIDTEILLELIKRSNPLLVDVLAITLRPESAEFGLSWLPASPRQNLPGSTWLPNVGYGYLEPCMLAWLERTLQRLTGGDLNRAVVFYCITDCWMSWNVVKRASELGYRNLYWYPEGSDGWAAAGLPLVAAEPQPLPGMTAGEKDTLFDCPATDLKAALNRSDEADKQGVLLFFETHHCPFCRRMRAGVLADPGLITHYRRNFVALALDMESDQPLTDFDGTSTSAREVAQRLGVVRTPTMLFLDNQGEEAYRYSGLIVDPRRFRSLADYVSGGHQQSIGFKTYYKQQQD
;
A
#
# COMPACT_ATOMS: atom_id res chain seq x y z
N MET A 1 75.28 -11.70 42.71
CA MET A 1 74.31 -10.59 42.84
C MET A 1 73.55 -10.46 41.52
N SER A 2 72.26 -10.12 41.60
CA SER A 2 71.34 -9.79 40.48
C SER A 2 70.62 -11.01 39.87
N TRP A 3 69.53 -11.48 40.48
CA TRP A 3 68.13 -11.00 40.38
C TRP A 3 67.34 -11.80 39.31
N LEU A 4 66.69 -12.88 39.76
CA LEU A 4 65.43 -13.36 39.19
C LEU A 4 64.30 -12.50 39.76
N PHE A 5 63.31 -12.07 38.97
CA PHE A 5 61.87 -12.29 39.23
C PHE A 5 60.97 -11.54 38.24
N CYS A 6 59.85 -12.20 37.91
CA CYS A 6 58.57 -11.67 37.45
C CYS A 6 58.47 -10.99 36.07
N LEU A 7 58.22 -11.79 35.04
CA LEU A 7 57.47 -11.34 33.86
C LEU A 7 55.97 -11.41 34.19
N LEU A 8 55.35 -10.26 34.44
CA LEU A 8 53.90 -10.10 34.55
C LEU A 8 53.26 -10.34 33.17
N ILE A 9 52.54 -11.45 33.01
CA ILE A 9 51.68 -11.69 31.85
C ILE A 9 50.45 -10.80 32.00
N LEU A 10 50.43 -9.68 31.27
CA LEU A 10 49.27 -8.81 31.15
C LEU A 10 48.25 -9.50 30.22
N VAL A 11 47.36 -10.32 30.77
CA VAL A 11 46.20 -10.85 30.04
C VAL A 11 45.25 -9.69 29.78
N SER A 12 45.37 -9.09 28.60
CA SER A 12 44.47 -8.06 28.11
C SER A 12 43.13 -8.73 27.79
N LEU A 13 42.15 -8.59 28.68
CA LEU A 13 40.75 -8.94 28.44
C LEU A 13 40.19 -8.01 27.36
N LEU A 14 40.39 -8.40 26.10
CA LEU A 14 39.65 -7.89 24.96
C LEU A 14 38.21 -8.40 25.07
N LEU A 15 37.36 -7.67 25.80
CA LEU A 15 35.92 -7.79 25.65
C LEU A 15 35.59 -7.41 24.20
N PRO A 16 34.98 -8.30 23.40
CA PRO A 16 34.54 -7.92 22.07
C PRO A 16 33.47 -6.84 22.25
N LEU A 17 33.73 -5.65 21.71
CA LEU A 17 32.69 -4.69 21.37
C LEU A 17 31.72 -5.41 20.43
N GLN A 18 30.65 -5.94 20.98
CA GLN A 18 29.51 -6.39 20.19
C GLN A 18 29.00 -5.14 19.47
N SER A 19 29.36 -5.03 18.20
CA SER A 19 28.77 -4.06 17.30
C SER A 19 27.28 -4.39 17.25
N PHE A 20 26.44 -3.47 17.70
CA PHE A 20 25.00 -3.49 17.40
C PHE A 20 24.83 -3.15 15.91
N ALA A 21 25.28 -4.04 15.03
CA ALA A 21 24.79 -4.09 13.66
C ALA A 21 23.37 -4.64 13.76
N GLY A 22 22.40 -3.76 13.99
CA GLY A 22 20.99 -4.10 13.86
C GLY A 22 20.79 -4.81 12.53
N ASN A 23 20.17 -5.97 12.57
CA ASN A 23 20.11 -6.92 11.46
C ASN A 23 19.51 -6.23 10.23
N GLN A 24 20.35 -5.81 9.27
CA GLN A 24 19.87 -5.04 8.10
C GLN A 24 18.84 -5.85 7.30
N SER A 25 18.85 -7.18 7.39
CA SER A 25 17.88 -8.04 6.71
C SER A 25 16.44 -7.85 7.20
N GLU A 26 16.22 -7.31 8.41
CA GLU A 26 14.87 -7.05 8.93
C GLU A 26 14.27 -5.73 8.42
N LEU A 27 15.10 -4.86 7.82
CA LEU A 27 14.68 -3.55 7.31
C LEU A 27 14.36 -3.57 5.82
N PHE A 28 14.66 -4.68 5.13
CA PHE A 28 14.41 -4.84 3.70
C PHE A 28 13.60 -6.11 3.42
N SER A 29 12.72 -6.05 2.42
CA SER A 29 12.06 -7.23 1.87
C SER A 29 13.08 -8.13 1.17
N GLU A 30 12.71 -9.38 0.87
CA GLU A 30 13.54 -10.29 0.07
C GLU A 30 13.95 -9.68 -1.30
N PRO A 31 13.05 -8.99 -2.04
CA PRO A 31 13.44 -8.28 -3.27
C PRO A 31 14.31 -7.02 -3.06
N GLY A 32 14.68 -6.67 -1.82
CA GLY A 32 15.54 -5.53 -1.51
C GLY A 32 14.82 -4.18 -1.39
N TYR A 33 13.52 -4.14 -1.12
CA TYR A 33 12.79 -2.89 -0.82
C TYR A 33 12.88 -2.53 0.65
N ARG A 34 13.06 -1.26 0.99
CA ARG A 34 13.01 -0.80 2.39
C ARG A 34 11.60 -0.96 2.95
N ILE A 35 11.41 -1.76 4.00
CA ILE A 35 10.08 -2.08 4.57
C ILE A 35 9.76 -1.37 5.88
N ALA A 36 10.77 -0.87 6.60
CA ALA A 36 10.61 -0.20 7.90
C ALA A 36 11.52 1.03 8.03
N ASN A 37 11.31 1.86 9.06
CA ASN A 37 12.21 2.98 9.39
C ASN A 37 12.49 3.90 8.18
N TYR A 38 11.43 4.39 7.53
CA TYR A 38 11.53 5.19 6.30
C TYR A 38 12.12 6.60 6.51
N ARG A 39 12.12 7.10 7.75
CA ARG A 39 12.67 8.41 8.16
C ARG A 39 14.06 8.24 8.79
N ARG A 40 15.07 7.95 7.97
CA ARG A 40 16.44 7.65 8.40
C ARG A 40 17.44 8.14 7.36
N PRO A 41 18.72 8.33 7.74
CA PRO A 41 19.78 8.64 6.79
C PRO A 41 19.75 7.70 5.58
N LEU A 42 19.89 8.32 4.42
CA LEU A 42 19.81 7.66 3.12
C LEU A 42 21.21 7.19 2.67
N PRO A 43 21.29 6.10 1.89
CA PRO A 43 22.55 5.69 1.29
C PRO A 43 22.99 6.72 0.24
N ASP A 44 24.28 6.72 -0.08
CA ASP A 44 24.83 7.62 -1.10
C ASP A 44 24.27 7.31 -2.49
N GLN A 45 23.93 6.05 -2.77
CA GLN A 45 23.46 5.62 -4.08
C GLN A 45 22.03 5.05 -4.04
N PRO A 46 21.21 5.32 -5.07
CA PRO A 46 19.91 4.68 -5.24
C PRO A 46 20.10 3.22 -5.68
N PRO A 47 19.05 2.39 -5.60
CA PRO A 47 19.12 0.99 -6.06
C PRO A 47 19.13 0.87 -7.58
N ALA A 48 18.76 1.93 -8.29
CA ALA A 48 18.76 2.09 -9.73
C ALA A 48 18.79 3.59 -10.07
N GLY A 49 19.07 3.93 -11.33
CA GLY A 49 19.13 5.34 -11.75
C GLY A 49 20.29 6.13 -11.15
N GLU A 50 20.25 7.45 -11.31
CA GLU A 50 21.30 8.37 -10.91
C GLU A 50 20.88 9.24 -9.72
N ARG A 51 21.74 9.37 -8.71
CA ARG A 51 21.55 10.38 -7.66
C ARG A 51 21.87 11.75 -8.23
N ILE A 52 20.99 12.71 -8.00
CA ILE A 52 21.19 14.12 -8.37
C ILE A 52 20.97 15.02 -7.18
N ASP A 53 21.60 16.19 -7.19
CA ASP A 53 21.36 17.27 -6.23
C ASP A 53 20.49 18.38 -6.87
N THR A 54 20.30 19.48 -6.12
CA THR A 54 19.48 20.62 -6.57
C THR A 54 20.04 21.30 -7.81
N GLU A 55 21.36 21.40 -7.95
CA GLU A 55 22.00 22.07 -9.09
C GLU A 55 21.80 21.26 -10.37
N ILE A 56 22.09 19.96 -10.30
CA ILE A 56 21.88 19.03 -11.42
C ILE A 56 20.38 18.95 -11.79
N LEU A 57 19.48 18.94 -10.80
CA LEU A 57 18.04 18.94 -11.05
C LEU A 57 17.60 20.18 -11.83
N LEU A 58 18.10 21.37 -11.47
CA LEU A 58 17.80 22.61 -12.19
C LEU A 58 18.30 22.58 -13.64
N GLU A 59 19.48 22.03 -13.89
CA GLU A 59 20.01 21.83 -15.25
C GLU A 59 19.17 20.85 -16.05
N LEU A 60 18.78 19.73 -15.44
CA LEU A 60 17.92 18.72 -16.06
C LEU A 60 16.56 19.32 -16.44
N ILE A 61 15.95 20.10 -15.55
CA ILE A 61 14.70 20.83 -15.82
C ILE A 61 14.84 21.73 -17.04
N LYS A 62 15.91 22.53 -17.14
CA LYS A 62 16.16 23.43 -18.27
C LYS A 62 16.38 22.67 -19.59
N ARG A 63 17.08 21.54 -19.54
CA ARG A 63 17.53 20.81 -20.73
C ARG A 63 16.46 19.90 -21.32
N SER A 64 15.76 19.16 -20.47
CA SER A 64 14.88 18.05 -20.93
C SER A 64 13.47 18.11 -20.35
N ASN A 65 13.19 19.03 -19.43
CA ASN A 65 11.89 19.15 -18.74
C ASN A 65 11.41 17.77 -18.23
N PRO A 66 12.11 17.12 -17.28
CA PRO A 66 11.81 15.75 -16.88
C PRO A 66 10.44 15.65 -16.20
N LEU A 67 9.88 14.44 -16.15
CA LEU A 67 8.72 14.16 -15.30
C LEU A 67 9.17 14.20 -13.83
N LEU A 68 8.63 15.14 -13.05
CA LEU A 68 8.88 15.22 -11.61
C LEU A 68 7.79 14.47 -10.84
N VAL A 69 8.19 13.51 -10.01
CA VAL A 69 7.28 12.66 -9.23
C VAL A 69 7.59 12.78 -7.73
N ASP A 70 6.67 13.40 -7.01
CA ASP A 70 6.66 13.43 -5.55
C ASP A 70 6.03 12.14 -5.04
N VAL A 71 6.69 11.45 -4.10
CA VAL A 71 6.20 10.18 -3.55
C VAL A 71 6.02 10.20 -2.03
N LEU A 72 6.02 11.39 -1.41
CA LEU A 72 5.78 11.49 0.03
C LEU A 72 4.43 10.83 0.37
N ALA A 73 4.44 9.95 1.37
CA ALA A 73 3.22 9.31 1.84
C ALA A 73 2.22 10.34 2.40
N ILE A 74 0.94 10.03 2.21
CA ILE A 74 -0.16 10.72 2.89
C ILE A 74 -0.76 9.76 3.92
N THR A 75 -0.72 10.16 5.18
CA THR A 75 -1.38 9.43 6.28
C THR A 75 -2.80 9.96 6.41
N LEU A 76 -3.82 9.14 6.15
CA LEU A 76 -5.22 9.57 6.27
C LEU A 76 -5.76 9.57 7.72
N ARG A 77 -4.98 9.23 8.77
CA ARG A 77 -5.45 9.15 10.18
C ARG A 77 -4.41 9.36 11.30
N PRO A 78 -4.86 9.60 12.56
CA PRO A 78 -4.07 10.16 13.67
C PRO A 78 -3.32 9.15 14.58
N GLU A 79 -3.40 7.84 14.34
CA GLU A 79 -2.93 6.81 15.30
C GLU A 79 -1.61 6.13 14.90
N SER A 80 -0.73 6.84 14.21
CA SER A 80 0.57 6.33 13.75
C SER A 80 1.70 6.54 14.77
N ALA A 81 1.51 6.07 16.00
CA ALA A 81 2.57 6.07 17.02
C ALA A 81 3.81 5.23 16.60
N GLU A 82 3.66 4.28 15.67
CA GLU A 82 4.77 3.49 15.12
C GLU A 82 5.68 4.24 14.13
N PHE A 83 5.25 5.38 13.59
CA PHE A 83 6.11 6.18 12.71
C PHE A 83 6.93 7.25 13.46
N GLY A 84 6.80 7.35 14.80
CA GLY A 84 7.41 8.45 15.55
C GLY A 84 6.95 9.84 15.08
N LEU A 85 5.77 9.93 14.46
CA LEU A 85 5.24 11.13 13.79
C LEU A 85 4.38 12.02 14.70
N SER A 86 4.84 12.28 15.93
CA SER A 86 4.21 13.31 16.80
C SER A 86 4.25 14.74 16.22
N TRP A 87 4.77 14.92 15.01
CA TRP A 87 4.93 16.19 14.32
C TRP A 87 4.59 16.05 12.82
N LEU A 88 3.31 15.95 12.48
CA LEU A 88 2.83 16.38 11.18
C LEU A 88 2.26 17.79 11.33
N PRO A 89 2.78 18.82 10.63
CA PRO A 89 2.10 20.11 10.59
C PRO A 89 0.78 19.94 9.83
N ALA A 90 -0.27 20.62 10.30
CA ALA A 90 -1.60 20.69 9.68
C ALA A 90 -1.62 21.41 8.30
N SER A 91 -0.46 21.55 7.65
CA SER A 91 -0.26 22.35 6.44
C SER A 91 -0.36 21.50 5.19
N PRO A 92 -1.02 21.98 4.11
CA PRO A 92 -1.09 21.29 2.82
C PRO A 92 0.31 20.91 2.30
N ARG A 93 0.43 19.74 1.65
CA ARG A 93 1.68 19.31 0.99
C ARG A 93 2.09 20.37 -0.03
N GLN A 94 3.35 20.77 0.04
CA GLN A 94 3.99 21.59 -0.99
C GLN A 94 5.08 20.80 -1.69
N ASN A 95 5.15 20.91 -3.01
CA ASN A 95 6.04 20.14 -3.87
C ASN A 95 6.73 21.05 -4.90
N LEU A 96 7.67 20.51 -5.67
CA LEU A 96 8.39 21.25 -6.70
C LEU A 96 7.41 21.68 -7.82
N PRO A 97 7.59 22.86 -8.43
CA PRO A 97 6.75 23.31 -9.53
C PRO A 97 6.72 22.30 -10.69
N GLY A 98 5.52 21.92 -11.14
CA GLY A 98 5.32 20.96 -12.23
C GLY A 98 5.32 19.48 -11.81
N SER A 99 5.44 19.19 -10.52
CA SER A 99 5.44 17.82 -10.00
C SER A 99 4.05 17.17 -9.98
N THR A 100 4.05 15.87 -10.23
CA THR A 100 2.91 14.99 -9.98
C THR A 100 3.10 14.28 -8.64
N TRP A 101 2.11 14.33 -7.75
CA TRP A 101 2.20 13.66 -6.45
C TRP A 101 1.52 12.29 -6.47
N LEU A 102 2.32 11.23 -6.30
CA LEU A 102 1.89 9.84 -6.19
C LEU A 102 2.16 9.32 -4.77
N PRO A 103 1.29 9.61 -3.77
CA PRO A 103 1.53 9.19 -2.40
C PRO A 103 1.53 7.67 -2.25
N ASN A 104 2.22 7.18 -1.22
CA ASN A 104 2.20 5.79 -0.75
C ASN A 104 2.82 4.74 -1.73
N VAL A 105 3.25 5.11 -2.93
CA VAL A 105 3.89 4.19 -3.90
C VAL A 105 5.31 3.73 -3.47
N GLY A 106 5.87 4.36 -2.45
CA GLY A 106 7.21 4.08 -1.94
C GLY A 106 7.29 3.15 -0.73
N TYR A 107 6.19 2.56 -0.25
CA TYR A 107 6.25 1.51 0.78
C TYR A 107 7.04 0.30 0.30
N GLY A 108 7.71 -0.42 1.20
CA GLY A 108 8.54 -1.57 0.86
C GLY A 108 7.71 -2.75 0.37
N TYR A 109 6.71 -3.14 1.16
CA TYR A 109 5.61 -3.95 0.68
C TYR A 109 4.61 -3.03 0.03
N LEU A 110 4.41 -3.21 -1.27
CA LEU A 110 3.49 -2.40 -2.04
C LEU A 110 2.37 -3.29 -2.54
N GLU A 111 1.14 -2.96 -2.14
CA GLU A 111 -0.05 -3.63 -2.65
C GLU A 111 -0.03 -3.60 -4.19
N PRO A 112 -0.44 -4.68 -4.89
CA PRO A 112 -0.40 -4.76 -6.36
C PRO A 112 -1.08 -3.58 -7.10
N CYS A 113 -1.92 -2.81 -6.41
CA CYS A 113 -2.68 -1.68 -6.97
C CYS A 113 -1.88 -0.45 -7.07
N MET A 114 -1.12 -0.21 -6.03
CA MET A 114 -0.27 0.93 -5.96
C MET A 114 0.82 0.73 -7.00
N LEU A 115 1.24 -0.54 -7.22
CA LEU A 115 2.13 -0.91 -8.32
C LEU A 115 1.47 -0.72 -9.70
N ALA A 116 0.30 -1.28 -9.96
CA ALA A 116 -0.38 -1.14 -11.25
C ALA A 116 -0.82 0.32 -11.54
N TRP A 117 -1.16 1.07 -10.50
CA TRP A 117 -1.43 2.50 -10.58
C TRP A 117 -0.18 3.29 -10.91
N LEU A 118 0.92 3.02 -10.23
CA LEU A 118 2.22 3.60 -10.51
C LEU A 118 2.59 3.34 -11.97
N GLU A 119 2.48 2.09 -12.43
CA GLU A 119 2.77 1.70 -13.82
C GLU A 119 1.92 2.47 -14.83
N ARG A 120 0.59 2.41 -14.73
CA ARG A 120 -0.32 3.13 -15.65
C ARG A 120 -0.13 4.63 -15.60
N THR A 121 0.14 5.17 -14.42
CA THR A 121 0.34 6.62 -14.25
C THR A 121 1.66 7.05 -14.88
N LEU A 122 2.74 6.32 -14.66
CA LEU A 122 4.01 6.58 -15.33
C LEU A 122 3.86 6.42 -16.85
N GLN A 123 3.19 5.36 -17.32
CA GLN A 123 2.96 5.15 -18.76
C GLN A 123 2.19 6.32 -19.37
N ARG A 124 1.11 6.78 -18.72
CA ARG A 124 0.33 7.94 -19.15
C ARG A 124 1.15 9.23 -19.16
N LEU A 125 1.90 9.50 -18.09
CA LEU A 125 2.66 10.75 -17.93
C LEU A 125 3.90 10.81 -18.82
N THR A 126 4.45 9.66 -19.19
CA THR A 126 5.57 9.55 -20.12
C THR A 126 5.12 9.33 -21.57
N GLY A 127 3.82 9.15 -21.82
CA GLY A 127 3.30 8.76 -23.13
C GLY A 127 3.77 7.37 -23.60
N GLY A 128 4.16 6.51 -22.66
CA GLY A 128 4.76 5.20 -22.92
C GLY A 128 6.25 5.23 -23.25
N ASP A 129 6.91 6.39 -23.24
CA ASP A 129 8.33 6.50 -23.51
C ASP A 129 9.18 6.12 -22.28
N LEU A 130 9.72 4.90 -22.31
CA LEU A 130 10.64 4.38 -21.27
C LEU A 130 11.98 5.13 -21.20
N ASN A 131 12.32 5.97 -22.18
CA ASN A 131 13.49 6.85 -22.14
C ASN A 131 13.16 8.26 -21.62
N ARG A 132 11.90 8.58 -21.32
CA ARG A 132 11.57 9.87 -20.75
C ARG A 132 12.31 10.02 -19.42
N ALA A 133 12.99 11.16 -19.22
CA ALA A 133 13.64 11.44 -17.95
C ALA A 133 12.59 11.56 -16.83
N VAL A 134 12.75 10.79 -15.76
CA VAL A 134 11.86 10.81 -14.59
C VAL A 134 12.67 11.03 -13.32
N VAL A 135 12.28 12.02 -12.54
CA VAL A 135 12.90 12.34 -11.24
C VAL A 135 11.93 11.96 -10.14
N PHE A 136 12.37 11.08 -9.23
CA PHE A 136 11.62 10.73 -8.03
C PHE A 136 12.20 11.40 -6.79
N TYR A 137 11.34 11.98 -5.97
CA TYR A 137 11.74 12.64 -4.73
C TYR A 137 10.65 12.56 -3.66
N CYS A 138 11.01 12.93 -2.43
CA CYS A 138 10.10 12.97 -1.29
C CYS A 138 10.42 14.22 -0.44
N ILE A 139 10.94 14.02 0.75
CA ILE A 139 11.53 15.02 1.64
C ILE A 139 12.89 14.47 2.10
N THR A 140 13.73 15.26 2.78
CA THR A 140 15.04 14.78 3.23
C THR A 140 14.90 13.57 4.16
N ASP A 141 15.82 12.60 4.12
CA ASP A 141 15.77 11.36 4.91
C ASP A 141 14.53 10.50 4.67
N CYS A 142 14.04 10.42 3.42
CA CYS A 142 12.86 9.64 3.05
C CYS A 142 13.18 8.48 2.10
N TRP A 143 13.16 7.25 2.64
CA TRP A 143 13.41 6.02 1.88
C TRP A 143 12.34 5.67 0.84
N MET A 144 11.18 6.32 0.85
CA MET A 144 10.10 6.03 -0.11
C MET A 144 10.51 6.35 -1.54
N SER A 145 11.20 7.47 -1.77
CA SER A 145 11.72 7.84 -3.09
C SER A 145 12.74 6.83 -3.60
N TRP A 146 13.61 6.33 -2.72
CA TRP A 146 14.58 5.28 -3.02
C TRP A 146 13.91 3.99 -3.52
N ASN A 147 12.84 3.56 -2.84
CA ASN A 147 12.06 2.38 -3.26
C ASN A 147 11.39 2.57 -4.63
N VAL A 148 10.84 3.77 -4.92
CA VAL A 148 10.12 4.01 -6.17
C VAL A 148 11.05 4.01 -7.37
N VAL A 149 12.27 4.50 -7.20
CA VAL A 149 13.30 4.45 -8.27
C VAL A 149 13.59 3.00 -8.66
N LYS A 150 13.70 2.09 -7.68
CA LYS A 150 13.83 0.64 -7.93
C LYS A 150 12.66 0.10 -8.76
N ARG A 151 11.42 0.42 -8.36
CA ARG A 151 10.20 -0.02 -9.06
C ARG A 151 10.16 0.46 -10.50
N ALA A 152 10.43 1.75 -10.72
CA ALA A 152 10.44 2.32 -12.05
C ALA A 152 11.50 1.64 -12.94
N SER A 153 12.65 1.28 -12.37
CA SER A 153 13.67 0.52 -13.10
C SER A 153 13.19 -0.88 -13.48
N GLU A 154 12.50 -1.58 -12.58
CA GLU A 154 11.91 -2.90 -12.83
C GLU A 154 10.79 -2.85 -13.87
N LEU A 155 10.09 -1.71 -13.96
CA LEU A 155 9.12 -1.41 -15.03
C LEU A 155 9.78 -1.05 -16.38
N GLY A 156 11.12 -1.00 -16.44
CA GLY A 156 11.89 -0.80 -17.68
C GLY A 156 12.21 0.65 -18.04
N TYR A 157 11.92 1.63 -17.17
CA TYR A 157 12.34 3.02 -17.37
C TYR A 157 13.86 3.15 -17.23
N ARG A 158 14.49 3.88 -18.15
CA ARG A 158 15.96 3.92 -18.27
C ARG A 158 16.60 5.20 -17.74
N ASN A 159 15.96 6.34 -17.95
CA ASN A 159 16.49 7.65 -17.55
C ASN A 159 15.88 8.07 -16.21
N LEU A 160 16.31 7.38 -15.16
CA LEU A 160 15.79 7.54 -13.80
C LEU A 160 16.74 8.35 -12.94
N TYR A 161 16.18 9.30 -12.22
CA TYR A 161 16.91 10.18 -11.32
C TYR A 161 16.28 10.15 -9.94
N TRP A 162 17.12 10.12 -8.91
CA TRP A 162 16.72 10.17 -7.52
C TRP A 162 17.23 11.46 -6.90
N TYR A 163 16.31 12.28 -6.39
CA TYR A 163 16.62 13.53 -5.68
C TYR A 163 16.30 13.38 -4.18
N PRO A 164 17.27 12.94 -3.37
CA PRO A 164 17.06 12.56 -1.97
C PRO A 164 16.84 13.73 -1.01
N GLU A 165 17.33 14.93 -1.36
CA GLU A 165 17.13 16.14 -0.55
C GLU A 165 15.64 16.59 -0.60
N GLY A 166 14.93 16.23 -1.67
CA GLY A 166 13.49 16.40 -1.81
C GLY A 166 13.01 17.85 -1.70
N SER A 167 11.75 18.05 -1.31
CA SER A 167 11.18 19.40 -1.17
C SER A 167 11.91 20.27 -0.15
N ASP A 168 12.52 19.65 0.88
CA ASP A 168 13.21 20.38 1.95
C ASP A 168 14.52 20.97 1.42
N GLY A 169 15.31 20.20 0.66
CA GLY A 169 16.52 20.69 0.00
C GLY A 169 16.24 21.76 -1.05
N TRP A 170 15.14 21.59 -1.81
CA TRP A 170 14.69 22.58 -2.79
C TRP A 170 14.34 23.91 -2.12
N ALA A 171 13.57 23.86 -1.02
CA ALA A 171 13.24 25.05 -0.25
C ALA A 171 14.46 25.68 0.43
N ALA A 172 15.38 24.87 0.96
CA ALA A 172 16.63 25.33 1.56
C ALA A 172 17.54 26.05 0.54
N ALA A 173 17.46 25.68 -0.73
CA ALA A 173 18.12 26.38 -1.84
C ALA A 173 17.41 27.69 -2.25
N GLY A 174 16.35 28.11 -1.55
CA GLY A 174 15.60 29.35 -1.83
C GLY A 174 14.67 29.26 -3.04
N LEU A 175 14.34 28.06 -3.50
CA LEU A 175 13.49 27.84 -4.67
C LEU A 175 12.01 27.73 -4.26
N PRO A 176 11.07 28.18 -5.12
CA PRO A 176 9.66 28.20 -4.77
C PRO A 176 9.07 26.77 -4.73
N LEU A 177 8.19 26.53 -3.77
CA LEU A 177 7.31 25.37 -3.75
C LEU A 177 5.88 25.78 -4.14
N VAL A 178 5.11 24.83 -4.65
CA VAL A 178 3.69 25.00 -4.99
C VAL A 178 2.83 24.03 -4.18
N ALA A 179 1.58 24.40 -3.92
CA ALA A 179 0.63 23.49 -3.28
C ALA A 179 0.39 22.26 -4.18
N ALA A 180 0.41 21.08 -3.58
CA ALA A 180 0.26 19.81 -4.26
C ALA A 180 -1.11 19.19 -3.98
N GLU A 181 -1.73 18.66 -5.02
CA GLU A 181 -2.89 17.77 -4.90
C GLU A 181 -2.47 16.33 -5.23
N PRO A 182 -2.88 15.33 -4.43
CA PRO A 182 -2.53 13.95 -4.71
C PRO A 182 -3.24 13.49 -5.98
N GLN A 183 -2.55 12.74 -6.83
CA GLN A 183 -3.21 12.08 -7.94
C GLN A 183 -4.24 11.05 -7.42
N PRO A 184 -5.39 10.92 -8.10
CA PRO A 184 -6.40 9.94 -7.70
C PRO A 184 -5.89 8.51 -7.91
N LEU A 185 -6.14 7.64 -6.94
CA LEU A 185 -5.90 6.19 -7.06
C LEU A 185 -6.87 5.58 -8.08
N PRO A 186 -6.55 4.46 -8.75
CA PRO A 186 -7.46 3.83 -9.69
C PRO A 186 -8.71 3.35 -8.96
N GLY A 187 -9.89 3.75 -9.44
CA GLY A 187 -11.17 3.40 -8.81
C GLY A 187 -11.57 4.29 -7.62
N MET A 188 -10.79 5.32 -7.30
CA MET A 188 -11.17 6.37 -6.34
C MET A 188 -11.17 7.73 -7.03
N THR A 189 -12.26 8.47 -6.89
CA THR A 189 -12.24 9.91 -7.22
C THR A 189 -11.52 10.67 -6.11
N ALA A 190 -10.81 11.76 -6.45
CA ALA A 190 -10.13 12.60 -5.46
C ALA A 190 -11.16 13.10 -4.41
N GLY A 191 -11.03 12.65 -3.15
CA GLY A 191 -11.93 12.99 -2.05
C GLY A 191 -12.70 11.82 -1.40
N GLU A 192 -12.57 10.59 -1.89
CA GLU A 192 -13.18 9.41 -1.24
C GLU A 192 -12.38 8.92 -0.02
N LYS A 193 -13.11 8.63 1.07
CA LYS A 193 -12.59 8.17 2.37
C LYS A 193 -12.05 6.73 2.28
N ASP A 194 -11.16 6.35 3.19
CA ASP A 194 -10.73 4.94 3.42
C ASP A 194 -11.96 4.02 3.39
N THR A 195 -11.92 2.99 2.55
CA THR A 195 -13.02 2.05 2.35
C THR A 195 -12.64 0.68 2.86
N LEU A 196 -13.63 -0.17 3.11
CA LEU A 196 -13.42 -1.56 3.53
C LEU A 196 -12.45 -2.34 2.62
N PHE A 197 -12.38 -2.02 1.33
CA PHE A 197 -11.72 -2.85 0.34
C PHE A 197 -10.27 -2.49 0.12
N ASP A 198 -9.43 -3.52 0.03
CA ASP A 198 -8.09 -3.42 -0.51
C ASP A 198 -8.21 -3.19 -2.02
N CYS A 199 -7.31 -2.35 -2.54
CA CYS A 199 -7.22 -2.14 -3.97
C CYS A 199 -5.95 -2.80 -4.52
N PRO A 200 -5.96 -3.30 -5.80
CA PRO A 200 -7.16 -3.55 -6.55
C PRO A 200 -7.57 -4.98 -6.17
N ALA A 201 -8.78 -5.35 -6.52
CA ALA A 201 -9.14 -6.75 -6.55
C ALA A 201 -8.61 -7.41 -7.83
N THR A 202 -7.30 -7.28 -8.14
CA THR A 202 -6.70 -7.83 -9.38
C THR A 202 -5.95 -9.14 -9.19
N ASP A 203 -5.84 -9.63 -7.95
CA ASP A 203 -5.20 -10.92 -7.68
C ASP A 203 -5.90 -11.63 -6.51
N LEU A 204 -6.73 -12.61 -6.86
CA LEU A 204 -7.49 -13.39 -5.89
C LEU A 204 -6.60 -14.39 -5.14
N LYS A 205 -5.56 -14.91 -5.79
CA LYS A 205 -4.58 -15.81 -5.17
C LYS A 205 -3.75 -15.07 -4.13
N ALA A 206 -3.27 -13.88 -4.45
CA ALA A 206 -2.57 -13.03 -3.48
C ALA A 206 -3.47 -12.65 -2.30
N ALA A 207 -4.78 -12.46 -2.52
CA ALA A 207 -5.72 -12.21 -1.42
C ALA A 207 -5.87 -13.41 -0.48
N LEU A 208 -5.93 -14.64 -1.01
CA LEU A 208 -5.93 -15.86 -0.20
C LEU A 208 -4.61 -16.01 0.58
N ASN A 209 -3.47 -15.83 -0.08
CA ASN A 209 -2.16 -15.90 0.59
C ASN A 209 -2.06 -14.88 1.74
N ARG A 210 -2.48 -13.63 1.50
CA ARG A 210 -2.51 -12.60 2.55
C ARG A 210 -3.46 -12.94 3.70
N SER A 211 -4.57 -13.62 3.40
CA SER A 211 -5.49 -14.09 4.43
C SER A 211 -4.83 -15.15 5.31
N ASP A 212 -4.19 -16.13 4.68
CA ASP A 212 -3.49 -17.23 5.37
C ASP A 212 -2.29 -16.71 6.20
N GLU A 213 -1.42 -15.89 5.60
CA GLU A 213 -0.25 -15.30 6.26
C GLU A 213 -0.61 -14.42 7.47
N ALA A 214 -1.78 -13.76 7.42
CA ALA A 214 -2.26 -12.89 8.48
C ALA A 214 -3.21 -13.59 9.47
N ASP A 215 -3.31 -14.92 9.42
CA ASP A 215 -4.19 -15.76 10.26
C ASP A 215 -5.64 -15.25 10.28
N LYS A 216 -6.12 -14.84 9.11
CA LYS A 216 -7.49 -14.37 8.90
C LYS A 216 -8.41 -15.54 8.57
N GLN A 217 -9.71 -15.29 8.71
CA GLN A 217 -10.75 -16.28 8.46
C GLN A 217 -11.01 -16.51 6.97
N GLY A 218 -10.47 -15.65 6.09
CA GLY A 218 -10.67 -15.78 4.66
C GLY A 218 -10.75 -14.46 3.90
N VAL A 219 -11.31 -14.54 2.69
CA VAL A 219 -11.46 -13.41 1.77
C VAL A 219 -12.94 -13.02 1.65
N LEU A 220 -13.23 -11.73 1.77
CA LEU A 220 -14.53 -11.14 1.44
C LEU A 220 -14.47 -10.55 0.03
N LEU A 221 -15.22 -11.12 -0.91
CA LEU A 221 -15.47 -10.52 -2.22
C LEU A 221 -16.81 -9.76 -2.21
N PHE A 222 -16.75 -8.47 -2.49
CA PHE A 222 -17.91 -7.61 -2.69
C PHE A 222 -18.13 -7.39 -4.19
N PHE A 223 -19.13 -8.06 -4.74
CA PHE A 223 -19.53 -7.90 -6.14
C PHE A 223 -20.48 -6.70 -6.29
N GLU A 224 -20.13 -5.80 -7.20
CA GLU A 224 -20.89 -4.61 -7.54
C GLU A 224 -20.93 -4.36 -9.05
N THR A 225 -21.66 -3.32 -9.45
CA THR A 225 -21.62 -2.74 -10.81
C THR A 225 -21.61 -1.22 -10.68
N HIS A 226 -21.13 -0.51 -11.71
CA HIS A 226 -21.10 0.95 -11.71
C HIS A 226 -22.49 1.60 -11.53
N HIS A 227 -23.54 0.98 -12.03
CA HIS A 227 -24.91 1.52 -11.99
C HIS A 227 -25.71 1.12 -10.74
N CYS A 228 -25.21 0.20 -9.91
CA CYS A 228 -25.90 -0.33 -8.73
C CYS A 228 -26.18 0.74 -7.64
N PRO A 229 -27.44 1.19 -7.44
CA PRO A 229 -27.76 2.19 -6.43
C PRO A 229 -27.58 1.68 -4.99
N PHE A 230 -27.80 0.39 -4.76
CA PHE A 230 -27.62 -0.25 -3.46
C PHE A 230 -26.14 -0.31 -3.05
N CYS A 231 -25.25 -0.58 -4.01
CA CYS A 231 -23.80 -0.60 -3.81
C CYS A 231 -23.31 0.80 -3.42
N ARG A 232 -23.75 1.84 -4.15
CA ARG A 232 -23.48 3.24 -3.77
C ARG A 232 -23.96 3.58 -2.36
N ARG A 233 -25.14 3.10 -1.97
CA ARG A 233 -25.68 3.32 -0.62
C ARG A 233 -24.85 2.62 0.47
N MET A 234 -24.33 1.42 0.21
CA MET A 234 -23.43 0.74 1.15
C MET A 234 -22.07 1.45 1.23
N ARG A 235 -21.51 1.87 0.09
CA ARG A 235 -20.25 2.63 0.00
C ARG A 235 -20.29 3.93 0.78
N ALA A 236 -21.39 4.67 0.69
CA ALA A 236 -21.60 5.91 1.46
C ALA A 236 -21.90 5.68 2.96
N GLY A 237 -22.19 4.45 3.36
CA GLY A 237 -22.61 4.09 4.73
C GLY A 237 -21.67 3.07 5.36
N VAL A 238 -22.15 1.83 5.52
CA VAL A 238 -21.47 0.78 6.29
C VAL A 238 -20.06 0.42 5.78
N LEU A 239 -19.77 0.60 4.49
CA LEU A 239 -18.44 0.30 3.91
C LEU A 239 -17.41 1.42 4.10
N ALA A 240 -17.85 2.60 4.56
CA ALA A 240 -17.01 3.75 4.90
C ALA A 240 -16.98 4.03 6.42
N ASP A 241 -17.66 3.20 7.22
CA ASP A 241 -17.65 3.33 8.67
C ASP A 241 -16.32 2.81 9.24
N PRO A 242 -15.54 3.62 9.97
CA PRO A 242 -14.21 3.22 10.42
C PRO A 242 -14.21 2.04 11.40
N GLY A 243 -15.22 1.97 12.26
CA GLY A 243 -15.35 0.90 13.24
C GLY A 243 -15.73 -0.44 12.59
N LEU A 244 -16.46 -0.40 11.47
CA LEU A 244 -16.77 -1.57 10.65
C LEU A 244 -15.59 -1.97 9.76
N ILE A 245 -14.87 -1.02 9.17
CA ILE A 245 -13.64 -1.28 8.40
C ILE A 245 -12.64 -2.02 9.28
N THR A 246 -12.31 -1.49 10.46
CA THR A 246 -11.37 -2.15 11.39
C THR A 246 -11.85 -3.55 11.80
N HIS A 247 -13.16 -3.70 12.00
CA HIS A 247 -13.73 -4.97 12.41
C HIS A 247 -13.65 -6.05 11.32
N TYR A 248 -14.00 -5.70 10.09
CA TYR A 248 -13.90 -6.63 8.97
C TYR A 248 -12.44 -6.92 8.59
N ARG A 249 -11.57 -5.90 8.52
CA ARG A 249 -10.14 -6.08 8.20
C ARG A 249 -9.41 -6.94 9.23
N ARG A 250 -9.91 -7.03 10.48
CA ARG A 250 -9.37 -7.96 11.47
C ARG A 250 -9.57 -9.41 11.05
N ASN A 251 -10.73 -9.72 10.46
CA ASN A 251 -11.15 -11.10 10.18
C ASN A 251 -10.95 -11.52 8.72
N PHE A 252 -10.94 -10.58 7.78
CA PHE A 252 -10.95 -10.88 6.34
C PHE A 252 -10.03 -9.96 5.55
N VAL A 253 -9.50 -10.49 4.45
CA VAL A 253 -9.01 -9.67 3.33
C VAL A 253 -10.23 -9.30 2.48
N ALA A 254 -10.52 -8.02 2.29
CA ALA A 254 -11.73 -7.59 1.60
C ALA A 254 -11.41 -6.96 0.24
N LEU A 255 -12.07 -7.43 -0.81
CA LEU A 255 -11.90 -6.99 -2.19
C LEU A 255 -13.23 -6.60 -2.81
N ALA A 256 -13.26 -5.56 -3.66
CA ALA A 256 -14.43 -5.21 -4.46
C ALA A 256 -14.21 -5.58 -5.94
N LEU A 257 -15.15 -6.33 -6.50
CA LEU A 257 -15.13 -6.78 -7.88
C LEU A 257 -16.31 -6.18 -8.64
N ASP A 258 -16.03 -5.49 -9.74
CA ASP A 258 -17.06 -5.15 -10.72
C ASP A 258 -17.37 -6.38 -11.57
N MET A 259 -18.54 -6.97 -11.38
CA MET A 259 -18.95 -8.18 -12.08
C MET A 259 -19.24 -7.96 -13.58
N GLU A 260 -19.19 -6.72 -14.07
CA GLU A 260 -19.29 -6.38 -15.50
C GLU A 260 -17.92 -6.10 -16.14
N SER A 261 -16.82 -6.17 -15.38
CA SER A 261 -15.48 -5.83 -15.86
C SER A 261 -14.76 -7.00 -16.53
N ASP A 262 -14.26 -6.76 -17.75
CA ASP A 262 -13.39 -7.64 -18.52
C ASP A 262 -11.89 -7.33 -18.32
N GLN A 263 -11.55 -6.50 -17.32
CA GLN A 263 -10.15 -6.20 -17.02
C GLN A 263 -9.44 -7.46 -16.52
N PRO A 264 -8.16 -7.65 -16.89
CA PRO A 264 -7.37 -8.79 -16.41
C PRO A 264 -7.33 -8.88 -14.88
N LEU A 265 -7.60 -10.08 -14.38
CA LEU A 265 -7.62 -10.49 -12.99
C LEU A 265 -6.82 -11.79 -12.86
N THR A 266 -5.96 -11.92 -11.86
CA THR A 266 -5.36 -13.21 -11.49
C THR A 266 -6.36 -13.98 -10.63
N ASP A 267 -6.68 -15.18 -11.08
CA ASP A 267 -7.61 -16.08 -10.42
C ASP A 267 -6.97 -16.80 -9.22
N PHE A 268 -7.76 -17.57 -8.46
CA PHE A 268 -7.29 -18.33 -7.30
C PHE A 268 -6.20 -19.37 -7.64
N ASP A 269 -6.23 -19.95 -8.84
CA ASP A 269 -5.21 -20.87 -9.32
C ASP A 269 -3.96 -20.16 -9.87
N GLY A 270 -4.03 -18.85 -10.08
CA GLY A 270 -2.98 -18.02 -10.66
C GLY A 270 -3.09 -17.82 -12.17
N THR A 271 -4.15 -18.31 -12.81
CA THR A 271 -4.43 -18.07 -14.23
C THR A 271 -5.01 -16.67 -14.45
N SER A 272 -4.93 -16.17 -15.67
CA SER A 272 -5.55 -14.89 -16.05
C SER A 272 -7.02 -15.10 -16.39
N THR A 273 -7.89 -14.26 -15.82
CA THR A 273 -9.34 -14.23 -16.01
C THR A 273 -9.83 -12.77 -15.95
N SER A 274 -11.13 -12.56 -15.74
CA SER A 274 -11.75 -11.26 -15.46
C SER A 274 -12.73 -11.35 -14.28
N ALA A 275 -13.07 -10.20 -13.69
CA ALA A 275 -14.07 -10.16 -12.64
C ALA A 275 -15.46 -10.64 -13.12
N ARG A 276 -15.79 -10.41 -14.40
CA ARG A 276 -17.00 -10.95 -15.05
C ARG A 276 -17.01 -12.48 -15.07
N GLU A 277 -15.92 -13.10 -15.51
CA GLU A 277 -15.80 -14.57 -15.57
C GLU A 277 -15.82 -15.20 -14.17
N VAL A 278 -15.12 -14.59 -13.20
CA VAL A 278 -15.16 -15.03 -11.80
C VAL A 278 -16.58 -14.96 -11.24
N ALA A 279 -17.30 -13.85 -11.47
CA ALA A 279 -18.68 -13.71 -11.03
C ALA A 279 -19.59 -14.77 -11.64
N GLN A 280 -19.44 -15.06 -12.94
CA GLN A 280 -20.20 -16.11 -13.63
C GLN A 280 -19.92 -17.50 -13.04
N ARG A 281 -18.64 -17.85 -12.87
CA ARG A 281 -18.23 -19.14 -12.31
C ARG A 281 -18.71 -19.33 -10.87
N LEU A 282 -18.66 -18.27 -10.06
CA LEU A 282 -19.16 -18.27 -8.68
C LEU A 282 -20.68 -18.05 -8.59
N GLY A 283 -21.42 -18.09 -9.71
CA GLY A 283 -22.89 -17.99 -9.72
C GLY A 283 -23.43 -16.67 -9.15
N VAL A 284 -22.65 -15.59 -9.20
CA VAL A 284 -23.08 -14.25 -8.78
C VAL A 284 -23.91 -13.62 -9.90
N VAL A 285 -25.21 -13.43 -9.63
CA VAL A 285 -26.18 -12.93 -10.65
C VAL A 285 -26.84 -11.61 -10.28
N ARG A 286 -26.48 -11.00 -9.15
CA ARG A 286 -27.06 -9.75 -8.66
C ARG A 286 -26.07 -9.01 -7.76
N THR A 287 -26.29 -7.71 -7.59
CA THR A 287 -25.49 -6.87 -6.70
C THR A 287 -26.37 -6.11 -5.69
N PRO A 288 -25.82 -5.72 -4.53
CA PRO A 288 -24.52 -6.14 -4.00
C PRO A 288 -24.56 -7.60 -3.52
N THR A 289 -23.48 -8.33 -3.77
CA THR A 289 -23.24 -9.66 -3.18
C THR A 289 -21.94 -9.65 -2.40
N MET A 290 -22.01 -10.06 -1.15
CA MET A 290 -20.85 -10.31 -0.28
C MET A 290 -20.64 -11.81 -0.21
N LEU A 291 -19.56 -12.27 -0.80
CA LEU A 291 -19.16 -13.67 -0.83
C LEU A 291 -17.94 -13.83 0.07
N PHE A 292 -18.07 -14.66 1.10
CA PHE A 292 -17.00 -15.01 2.02
C PHE A 292 -16.43 -16.34 1.60
N LEU A 293 -15.13 -16.34 1.33
CA LEU A 293 -14.36 -17.52 1.00
C LEU A 293 -13.46 -17.88 2.17
N ASP A 294 -13.24 -19.15 2.43
CA ASP A 294 -12.22 -19.59 3.38
C ASP A 294 -10.80 -19.46 2.79
N ASN A 295 -9.78 -19.83 3.55
CA ASN A 295 -8.38 -19.78 3.10
C ASN A 295 -8.05 -20.82 2.00
N GLN A 296 -8.97 -21.73 1.68
CA GLN A 296 -8.85 -22.66 0.56
C GLN A 296 -9.49 -22.09 -0.72
N GLY A 297 -10.17 -20.94 -0.63
CA GLY A 297 -10.90 -20.33 -1.74
C GLY A 297 -12.31 -20.87 -1.92
N GLU A 298 -12.80 -21.69 -0.99
CA GLU A 298 -14.13 -22.29 -1.05
C GLU A 298 -15.17 -21.36 -0.41
N GLU A 299 -16.42 -21.42 -0.89
CA GLU A 299 -17.51 -20.58 -0.38
C GLU A 299 -17.90 -20.98 1.05
N ALA A 300 -17.51 -20.15 2.02
CA ALA A 300 -17.92 -20.29 3.41
C ALA A 300 -19.33 -19.74 3.64
N TYR A 301 -19.65 -18.58 3.06
CA TYR A 301 -20.97 -17.95 3.18
C TYR A 301 -21.24 -16.91 2.10
N ARG A 302 -22.51 -16.70 1.76
CA ARG A 302 -22.94 -15.67 0.82
C ARG A 302 -24.12 -14.87 1.35
N TYR A 303 -23.96 -13.55 1.32
CA TYR A 303 -25.06 -12.61 1.55
C TYR A 303 -25.34 -11.82 0.26
N SER A 304 -26.56 -11.89 -0.23
CA SER A 304 -26.99 -11.10 -1.40
C SER A 304 -28.03 -10.07 -0.99
N GLY A 305 -27.69 -8.79 -1.16
CA GLY A 305 -28.58 -7.67 -0.90
C GLY A 305 -27.98 -6.55 -0.06
N LEU A 306 -28.76 -5.49 0.09
CA LEU A 306 -28.39 -4.26 0.79
C LEU A 306 -28.35 -4.46 2.32
N ILE A 307 -27.25 -4.05 2.96
CA ILE A 307 -27.18 -3.83 4.42
C ILE A 307 -26.82 -2.37 4.68
N VAL A 308 -27.66 -1.68 5.46
CA VAL A 308 -27.44 -0.27 5.84
C VAL A 308 -27.39 -0.05 7.35
N ASP A 309 -27.81 -1.05 8.12
CA ASP A 309 -27.72 -1.01 9.58
C ASP A 309 -26.31 -1.47 10.01
N PRO A 310 -25.52 -0.60 10.67
CA PRO A 310 -24.17 -0.95 11.13
C PRO A 310 -24.12 -2.17 12.05
N ARG A 311 -25.13 -2.37 12.91
CA ARG A 311 -25.20 -3.52 13.82
C ARG A 311 -25.36 -4.82 13.04
N ARG A 312 -26.26 -4.84 12.06
CA ARG A 312 -26.45 -6.00 11.17
C ARG A 312 -25.22 -6.28 10.31
N PHE A 313 -24.53 -5.24 9.83
CA PHE A 313 -23.29 -5.42 9.07
C PHE A 313 -22.18 -6.01 9.96
N ARG A 314 -21.95 -5.47 11.15
CA ARG A 314 -21.04 -6.05 12.14
C ARG A 314 -21.36 -7.52 12.45
N SER A 315 -22.62 -7.81 12.77
CA SER A 315 -23.08 -9.17 13.09
C SER A 315 -22.88 -10.15 11.93
N LEU A 316 -22.91 -9.69 10.67
CA LEU A 316 -22.59 -10.54 9.52
C LEU A 316 -21.12 -10.99 9.54
N ALA A 317 -20.18 -10.11 9.86
CA ALA A 317 -18.78 -10.50 10.03
C ALA A 317 -18.63 -11.50 11.19
N ASP A 318 -19.20 -11.20 12.36
CA ASP A 318 -19.16 -12.07 13.54
C ASP A 318 -19.75 -13.46 13.25
N TYR A 319 -20.87 -13.50 12.50
CA TYR A 319 -21.53 -14.73 12.09
C TYR A 319 -20.61 -15.64 11.28
N VAL A 320 -19.94 -15.08 10.28
CA VAL A 320 -19.04 -15.83 9.38
C VAL A 320 -17.74 -16.20 10.09
N SER A 321 -17.10 -15.25 10.78
CA SER A 321 -15.84 -15.49 11.50
C SER A 321 -16.01 -16.46 12.68
N GLY A 322 -17.20 -16.54 13.25
CA GLY A 322 -17.52 -17.49 14.32
C GLY A 322 -17.95 -18.88 13.83
N GLY A 323 -17.99 -19.13 12.52
CA GLY A 323 -18.40 -20.42 11.95
C GLY A 323 -19.88 -20.75 12.14
N HIS A 324 -20.72 -19.78 12.49
CA HIS A 324 -22.12 -20.02 12.87
C HIS A 324 -23.00 -20.50 11.71
N GLN A 325 -22.57 -20.28 10.47
CA GLN A 325 -23.21 -20.75 9.24
C GLN A 325 -23.35 -22.27 9.15
N GLN A 326 -22.54 -23.02 9.90
CA GLN A 326 -22.64 -24.48 9.96
C GLN A 326 -23.83 -24.96 10.80
N SER A 327 -24.37 -24.10 11.66
CA SER A 327 -25.36 -24.50 12.69
C SER A 327 -26.71 -23.80 12.54
N ILE A 328 -26.72 -22.50 12.22
CA ILE A 328 -27.95 -21.70 12.17
C ILE A 328 -27.90 -20.66 11.06
N GLY A 329 -29.05 -20.30 10.50
CA GLY A 329 -29.13 -19.25 9.48
C GLY A 329 -28.91 -17.84 10.06
N PHE A 330 -28.27 -16.95 9.31
CA PHE A 330 -27.92 -15.58 9.74
C PHE A 330 -29.12 -14.77 10.28
N LYS A 331 -30.32 -14.91 9.70
CA LYS A 331 -31.51 -14.21 10.20
C LYS A 331 -31.85 -14.61 11.64
N THR A 332 -31.70 -15.88 11.98
CA THR A 332 -31.94 -16.41 13.32
C THR A 332 -30.84 -15.98 14.27
N TYR A 333 -29.58 -16.09 13.84
CA TYR A 333 -28.42 -15.63 14.61
C TYR A 333 -28.52 -14.15 14.99
N TYR A 334 -28.81 -13.28 14.02
CA TYR A 334 -28.95 -11.85 14.26
C TYR A 334 -30.09 -11.51 15.21
N LYS A 335 -31.21 -12.25 15.17
CA LYS A 335 -32.32 -12.05 16.10
C LYS A 335 -31.93 -12.39 17.53
N GLN A 336 -31.16 -13.47 17.74
CA GLN A 336 -30.69 -13.88 19.07
C GLN A 336 -29.73 -12.88 19.73
N GLN A 337 -29.07 -12.02 18.94
CA GLN A 337 -28.22 -10.94 19.46
C GLN A 337 -29.00 -9.68 19.87
N GLN A 338 -30.30 -9.63 19.58
CA GLN A 338 -31.17 -8.49 19.91
C GLN A 338 -31.98 -8.70 21.19
N ASP A 339 -32.07 -9.95 21.66
CA ASP A 339 -32.77 -10.37 22.88
C ASP A 339 -31.83 -10.31 24.10
#